data_AF-F5P3J5-F1
#
_entry.id   AF-F5P3J5-F1
#
_cell.length_a   1.000
_cell.length_b   1.000
_cell.length_c   1.000
_cell.angle_alpha   90.00
_cell.angle_beta   90.00
_cell.angle_gamma   90.00
#
_symmetry.space_group_name_H-M   'P 1'
#
loop_
_entity.id
_entity.type
_entity.pdbx_description
1 polymer ?
#
loop_
_entity_poly.entity_id
_entity_poly.type
_entity_poly.pdbx_seq_one_letter_code
_entity_poly.pdbx_strand_id
1 'polypeptide(L)'
;MHQFAIAPASRELLHQRIEQRFHQMLASGFEAEVRALFARGDLHTDLPSIRCVGYRQMWSYLEGEISYDEMVYRGVCATRQLAKRQITWLRGWEGVHWLDSEKPEQARDEVLQVVGAIAG
;
A
#
# COMPACT_ATOMS: atom_id res chain seq x y z
N MET A 1 17.51 15.68 13.57
CA MET A 1 16.22 15.52 12.86
C MET A 1 15.72 14.13 13.18
N HIS A 2 14.61 14.00 13.90
CA HIS A 2 14.06 12.68 14.25
C HIS A 2 13.20 12.18 13.09
N GLN A 3 13.36 10.91 12.74
CA GLN A 3 12.64 10.27 11.64
C GLN A 3 11.83 9.12 12.23
N PHE A 4 10.59 8.95 11.82
CA PHE A 4 9.73 7.85 12.30
C PHE A 4 9.27 7.01 11.11
N ALA A 5 9.22 5.70 11.30
CA ALA A 5 8.65 4.75 10.36
C ALA A 5 7.63 3.88 11.10
N ILE A 6 6.45 3.67 10.52
CA ILE A 6 5.41 2.82 11.10
C ILE A 6 5.16 1.61 10.21
N ALA A 7 5.21 0.42 10.80
CA ALA A 7 4.90 -0.83 10.12
C ALA A 7 4.51 -1.90 11.14
N PRO A 8 3.74 -2.93 10.76
CA PRO A 8 3.55 -4.09 11.62
C PRO A 8 4.89 -4.79 11.88
N ALA A 9 5.10 -5.28 13.10
CA ALA A 9 6.31 -6.04 13.42
C ALA A 9 6.46 -7.34 12.58
N SER A 10 5.34 -7.95 12.18
CA SER A 10 5.32 -9.16 11.35
C SER A 10 5.02 -8.85 9.88
N ARG A 11 5.87 -9.37 9.00
CA ARG A 11 5.66 -9.32 7.54
C ARG A 11 4.44 -10.14 7.12
N GLU A 12 4.20 -11.26 7.79
CA GLU A 12 3.07 -12.15 7.54
C GLU A 12 1.76 -11.42 7.84
N LEU A 13 1.68 -10.69 8.95
CA LEU A 13 0.53 -9.85 9.28
C LEU A 13 0.33 -8.73 8.25
N LEU A 14 1.41 -8.07 7.82
CA LEU A 14 1.33 -7.06 6.76
C LEU A 14 0.77 -7.64 5.45
N HIS A 15 1.21 -8.84 5.06
CA HIS A 15 0.73 -9.52 3.86
C HIS A 15 -0.74 -9.91 3.94
N GLN A 16 -1.22 -10.33 5.11
CA GLN A 16 -2.63 -10.63 5.37
C GLN A 16 -3.48 -9.36 5.27
N ARG A 17 -3.05 -8.26 5.90
CA ARG A 17 -3.76 -6.97 5.84
C ARG A 17 -3.83 -6.41 4.43
N ILE A 18 -2.75 -6.53 3.65
CA ILE A 18 -2.73 -6.10 2.25
C ILE A 18 -3.79 -6.85 1.43
N GLU A 19 -3.88 -8.17 1.61
CA GLU A 19 -4.85 -9.02 0.91
C GLU A 19 -6.28 -8.68 1.33
N GLN A 20 -6.55 -8.62 2.64
CA GLN A 20 -7.85 -8.23 3.16
C GLN A 20 -8.30 -6.85 2.65
N ARG A 21 -7.40 -5.86 2.68
CA ARG A 21 -7.67 -4.51 2.17
C ARG A 21 -7.98 -4.52 0.67
N PHE A 22 -7.26 -5.33 -0.11
CA PHE A 22 -7.50 -5.42 -1.55
C PHE A 22 -8.91 -5.99 -1.85
N HIS A 23 -9.32 -7.02 -1.12
CA HIS A 23 -10.70 -7.53 -1.22
C HIS A 23 -11.75 -6.50 -0.77
N GLN A 24 -11.46 -5.73 0.27
CA GLN A 24 -12.34 -4.62 0.69
C GLN A 24 -12.45 -3.53 -0.38
N MET A 25 -11.36 -3.20 -1.08
CA MET A 25 -11.40 -2.26 -2.22
C MET A 25 -12.33 -2.76 -3.32
N LEU A 26 -12.22 -4.04 -3.71
CA LEU A 26 -13.11 -4.65 -4.69
C LEU A 26 -14.58 -4.58 -4.25
N ALA A 27 -14.86 -4.95 -2.99
CA ALA A 27 -16.20 -4.86 -2.42
C ALA A 27 -16.74 -3.42 -2.33
N SER A 28 -15.86 -2.42 -2.25
CA SER A 28 -16.20 -1.00 -2.18
C SER A 28 -16.36 -0.35 -3.56
N GLY A 29 -16.33 -1.12 -4.65
CA GLY A 29 -16.57 -0.60 -6.00
C GLY A 29 -15.31 -0.20 -6.77
N PHE A 30 -14.13 -0.69 -6.40
CA PHE A 30 -12.89 -0.42 -7.13
C PHE A 30 -12.99 -0.77 -8.63
N GLU A 31 -13.62 -1.88 -8.98
CA GLU A 31 -13.83 -2.24 -10.39
C GLU A 31 -14.67 -1.19 -11.14
N ALA A 32 -15.74 -0.69 -10.52
CA ALA A 32 -16.60 0.32 -11.14
C ALA A 32 -15.84 1.63 -11.39
N GLU A 33 -15.00 2.04 -10.44
CA GLU A 33 -14.13 3.21 -10.59
C GLU A 33 -13.18 3.05 -11.78
N VAL A 34 -12.48 1.91 -11.89
CA VAL A 34 -11.55 1.68 -12.99
C VAL A 34 -12.27 1.54 -14.32
N ARG A 35 -13.46 0.91 -14.37
CA ARG A 35 -14.30 0.86 -15.58
C ARG A 35 -14.67 2.25 -16.07
N ALA A 36 -15.01 3.16 -15.16
CA ALA A 36 -15.32 4.54 -15.54
C ALA A 36 -14.09 5.25 -16.14
N LEU A 37 -12.89 5.03 -15.57
CA LEU A 37 -11.64 5.57 -16.13
C LEU A 37 -11.29 4.94 -17.48
N PHE A 38 -11.44 3.64 -17.61
CA PHE A 38 -11.20 2.88 -18.84
C PHE A 38 -12.09 3.37 -19.98
N ALA A 39 -13.36 3.63 -19.70
CA ALA A 39 -14.34 4.08 -20.69
C ALA A 39 -14.08 5.51 -21.22
N ARG A 40 -13.23 6.32 -20.57
CA ARG A 40 -12.95 7.69 -21.04
C ARG A 40 -12.20 7.73 -22.38
N GLY A 41 -11.45 6.67 -22.72
CA GLY A 41 -10.71 6.55 -23.99
C GLY A 41 -9.50 7.48 -24.15
N ASP A 42 -9.34 8.50 -23.30
CA ASP A 42 -8.17 9.40 -23.25
C ASP A 42 -7.08 8.92 -22.29
N LEU A 43 -7.36 7.90 -21.49
CA LEU A 43 -6.43 7.32 -20.52
C LEU A 43 -5.82 6.03 -21.08
N HIS A 44 -4.50 5.88 -20.91
CA HIS A 44 -3.76 4.67 -21.28
C HIS A 44 -2.77 4.27 -20.18
N THR A 45 -2.31 3.02 -20.23
CA THR A 45 -1.52 2.37 -19.17
C THR A 45 -0.13 2.97 -18.93
N ASP A 46 0.34 3.86 -19.81
CA ASP A 46 1.60 4.59 -19.61
C ASP A 46 1.47 5.84 -18.73
N LEU A 47 0.24 6.28 -18.45
CA LEU A 47 0.02 7.42 -17.56
C LEU A 47 0.40 7.05 -16.12
N PRO A 48 1.09 7.93 -15.38
CA PRO A 48 1.48 7.67 -13.99
C PRO A 48 0.32 7.27 -13.07
N SER A 49 -0.87 7.83 -13.31
CA SER A 49 -2.09 7.50 -12.57
C SER A 49 -2.56 6.05 -12.78
N ILE A 50 -2.45 5.51 -14.00
CA ILE A 50 -2.86 4.13 -14.31
C ILE A 50 -1.80 3.11 -13.88
N ARG A 51 -0.54 3.56 -13.72
CA ARG A 51 0.55 2.74 -13.17
C ARG A 51 0.45 2.53 -11.65
N CYS A 52 -0.52 3.14 -10.98
CA CYS A 52 -0.81 2.86 -9.58
C CYS A 52 -1.09 1.37 -9.37
N VAL A 53 -0.60 0.84 -8.25
CA VAL A 53 -0.77 -0.57 -7.89
C VAL A 53 -2.26 -0.92 -7.81
N GLY A 54 -2.67 -2.00 -8.48
CA GLY A 54 -4.07 -2.41 -8.61
C GLY A 54 -4.69 -1.96 -9.93
N TYR A 55 -4.50 -0.70 -10.33
CA TYR A 55 -5.13 -0.15 -11.55
C TYR A 55 -4.65 -0.87 -12.80
N ARG A 56 -3.34 -1.06 -12.95
CA ARG A 56 -2.78 -1.82 -14.08
C ARG A 56 -3.33 -3.24 -14.17
N GLN A 57 -3.50 -3.93 -13.04
CA GLN A 57 -4.04 -5.29 -13.02
C GLN A 57 -5.52 -5.31 -13.41
N MET A 58 -6.31 -4.38 -12.87
CA MET A 58 -7.71 -4.21 -13.25
C MET A 58 -7.83 -3.89 -14.74
N TRP A 59 -6.96 -3.03 -15.29
CA TRP A 59 -6.93 -2.69 -16.71
C TRP A 59 -6.74 -3.92 -17.60
N SER A 60 -5.74 -4.76 -17.34
CA SER A 60 -5.53 -6.02 -18.08
C SER A 60 -6.73 -6.97 -17.98
N TYR A 61 -7.45 -6.97 -16.85
CA TYR A 61 -8.70 -7.73 -16.74
C TYR A 61 -9.81 -7.13 -17.62
N LEU A 62 -9.96 -5.81 -17.65
CA LEU A 62 -10.95 -5.11 -18.48
C LEU A 62 -10.66 -5.27 -19.99
N GLU A 63 -9.38 -5.38 -20.38
CA GLU A 63 -8.95 -5.70 -21.74
C GLU A 63 -9.11 -7.20 -22.09
N GLY A 64 -9.45 -8.05 -21.11
CA GLY A 64 -9.63 -9.48 -21.31
C GLY A 64 -8.33 -10.29 -21.38
N GLU A 65 -7.18 -9.70 -21.01
CA GLU A 65 -5.87 -10.35 -21.04
C GLU A 65 -5.68 -11.39 -19.92
N ILE A 66 -6.32 -11.15 -18.76
CA ILE A 66 -6.23 -12.01 -17.57
C ILE A 66 -7.61 -12.23 -16.95
N SER A 67 -7.78 -13.34 -16.22
CA SER A 67 -9.01 -13.61 -15.47
C SER A 67 -9.14 -12.68 -14.26
N TYR A 68 -10.35 -12.59 -13.71
CA TYR A 68 -10.60 -11.85 -12.48
C TYR A 68 -9.73 -12.36 -11.31
N ASP A 69 -9.66 -13.69 -11.12
CA ASP A 69 -8.86 -14.28 -10.04
C ASP A 69 -7.36 -13.97 -10.19
N GLU A 70 -6.85 -14.01 -11.43
CA GLU A 70 -5.47 -13.65 -11.72
C GLU A 70 -5.21 -12.15 -11.50
N MET A 71 -6.19 -11.29 -11.82
CA MET A 71 -6.13 -9.85 -11.53
C MET A 71 -6.01 -9.60 -10.02
N VAL A 72 -6.84 -10.26 -9.21
CA VAL A 72 -6.80 -10.15 -7.74
C VAL A 72 -5.45 -10.62 -7.22
N TYR A 73 -5.02 -11.82 -7.62
CA TYR A 73 -3.73 -12.37 -7.21
C TYR A 73 -2.56 -11.42 -7.55
N ARG A 74 -2.50 -10.93 -8.79
CA ARG A 74 -1.45 -10.00 -9.22
C ARG A 74 -1.54 -8.66 -8.49
N GLY A 75 -2.73 -8.15 -8.20
CA GLY A 75 -2.94 -6.89 -7.48
C GLY A 75 -2.42 -6.95 -6.05
N VAL A 76 -2.72 -8.06 -5.35
CA VAL A 76 -2.19 -8.34 -4.01
C VAL A 76 -0.67 -8.48 -4.05
N CYS A 77 -0.13 -9.26 -5.00
CA CYS A 77 1.32 -9.45 -5.16
C CYS A 77 2.05 -8.13 -5.44
N ALA A 78 1.52 -7.29 -6.34
CA ALA A 78 2.08 -5.98 -6.64
C ALA A 78 2.09 -5.05 -5.42
N THR A 79 1.04 -5.10 -4.59
CA THR A 79 0.95 -4.33 -3.33
C THR A 79 1.98 -4.82 -2.31
N ARG A 80 2.16 -6.13 -2.17
CA ARG A 80 3.21 -6.72 -1.30
C ARG A 80 4.62 -6.30 -1.75
N GLN A 81 4.88 -6.29 -3.06
CA GLN A 81 6.16 -5.85 -3.60
C GLN A 81 6.41 -4.36 -3.35
N LEU A 82 5.37 -3.51 -3.48
CA LEU A 82 5.48 -2.10 -3.13
C LEU A 82 5.82 -1.91 -1.65
N ALA A 83 5.09 -2.57 -0.75
CA ALA A 83 5.35 -2.51 0.69
C ALA A 83 6.76 -2.98 1.04
N LYS A 84 7.23 -4.06 0.41
CA LYS A 84 8.62 -4.54 0.57
C LYS A 84 9.62 -3.46 0.16
N ARG A 85 9.44 -2.80 -0.99
CA ARG A 85 10.33 -1.72 -1.45
C ARG A 85 10.34 -0.53 -0.49
N GLN A 86 9.17 -0.13 0.03
CA GLN A 86 9.06 0.94 1.03
C GLN A 86 9.82 0.59 2.31
N ILE A 87 9.62 -0.62 2.86
CA ILE A 87 10.33 -1.07 4.06
C ILE A 87 11.85 -1.16 3.81
N THR A 88 12.27 -1.68 2.66
CA THR A 88 13.69 -1.75 2.30
C THR A 88 14.32 -0.35 2.23
N TRP A 89 13.61 0.64 1.67
CA TRP A 89 14.09 2.01 1.62
C TRP A 89 14.18 2.65 3.01
N LEU A 90 13.16 2.46 3.86
CA LEU A 90 13.13 2.95 5.25
C LEU A 90 14.24 2.32 6.12
N ARG A 91 14.62 1.06 5.87
CA ARG A 91 15.75 0.42 6.56
C ARG A 91 17.10 1.05 6.25
N GLY A 92 17.21 1.80 5.15
CA GLY A 92 18.41 2.56 4.81
C GLY A 92 18.49 3.92 5.51
N TRP A 93 17.47 4.33 6.27
CA TRP A 93 17.48 5.57 7.03
C TRP A 93 18.26 5.40 8.34
N GLU A 94 19.22 6.28 8.57
CA GLU A 94 19.94 6.35 9.85
C GLU A 94 19.09 7.09 10.90
N GLY A 95 19.04 6.55 12.12
CA GLY A 95 18.33 7.18 13.24
C GLY A 95 16.80 7.16 13.14
N VAL A 96 16.23 6.24 12.37
CA VAL A 96 14.77 6.08 12.27
C VAL A 96 14.20 5.35 13.49
N HIS A 97 13.16 5.93 14.09
CA HIS A 97 12.36 5.34 15.16
C HIS A 97 11.27 4.46 14.54
N TRP A 98 11.34 3.15 14.78
CA TRP A 98 10.38 2.18 14.26
C TRP A 98 9.21 2.00 15.22
N LEU A 99 8.02 2.33 14.76
CA LEU A 99 6.77 2.22 15.49
C LEU A 99 6.00 0.98 15.01
N ASP A 100 5.53 0.18 15.96
CA ASP A 100 4.68 -0.99 15.66
C ASP A 100 3.23 -0.57 15.45
N SER A 101 2.69 -0.81 14.26
CA SER A 101 1.29 -0.49 13.95
C SER A 101 0.28 -1.26 14.80
N GLU A 102 0.67 -2.38 15.41
CA GLU A 102 -0.18 -3.17 16.30
C GLU A 102 -0.26 -2.61 17.72
N LYS A 103 0.57 -1.61 18.04
CA LYS A 103 0.64 -1.00 19.37
C LYS A 103 0.48 0.51 19.28
N PRO A 104 -0.69 1.01 18.84
CA PRO A 104 -0.89 2.42 18.55
C PRO A 104 -0.68 3.33 19.76
N GLU A 105 -1.03 2.87 20.97
CA GLU A 105 -0.78 3.63 22.21
C GLU A 105 0.72 3.73 22.52
N GLN A 106 1.45 2.62 22.43
CA GLN A 106 2.91 2.62 22.61
C GLN A 106 3.60 3.49 21.56
N ALA A 107 3.18 3.37 20.29
CA ALA A 107 3.71 4.17 19.20
C ALA A 107 3.46 5.67 19.42
N ARG A 108 2.27 6.05 19.89
CA ARG A 108 1.94 7.43 20.25
C ARG A 108 2.85 7.93 21.39
N ASP A 109 3.00 7.14 22.44
CA ASP A 109 3.79 7.53 23.61
C ASP A 109 5.28 7.70 23.26
N GLU A 110 5.82 6.83 22.40
CA GLU A 110 7.18 6.97 21.86
C GLU A 110 7.36 8.25 21.04
N VAL A 111 6.39 8.58 20.17
CA VAL A 111 6.41 9.85 19.42
C VAL A 111 6.39 11.04 20.37
N LEU A 112 5.51 11.02 21.39
CA LEU A 112 5.42 12.10 22.38
C LEU A 112 6.70 12.25 23.21
N GLN A 113 7.36 11.15 23.57
CA GLN A 113 8.62 11.18 24.31
C GLN A 113 9.74 11.80 23.46
N VAL A 114 9.89 11.35 22.21
CA VAL A 114 10.94 11.84 21.30
C VAL A 114 10.71 13.30 20.94
N VAL A 115 9.46 13.71 20.70
CA VAL A 115 9.13 15.11 20.40
C VAL A 115 9.22 16.00 21.65
N GLY A 116 8.76 15.51 22.81
CA GLY A 116 8.80 16.25 24.07
C GLY A 116 10.22 16.51 24.57
N ALA A 117 11.16 15.59 24.34
CA ALA A 117 12.58 15.76 24.65
C ALA A 117 13.28 16.83 23.78
N ILE A 118 12.63 17.32 22.71
CA ILE A 118 13.15 18.41 21.85
C ILE A 118 12.69 19.79 22.36
N ALA A 119 11.59 19.83 23.12
CA ALA A 119 10.96 21.07 23.56
C ALA A 119 11.46 21.59 24.93
N GLY A 120 12.35 20.85 25.59
CA GLY A 120 13.04 21.24 26.83
C GLY A 120 14.53 21.43 26.61
#